data_AF-A0A3M1HVZ7-F1
#
_entry.id   AF-A0A3M1HVZ7-F1
#
_cell.length_a   1.000
_cell.length_b   1.000
_cell.length_c   1.000
_cell.angle_alpha   90.00
_cell.angle_beta   90.00
_cell.angle_gamma   90.00
#
_symmetry.space_group_name_H-M   'P 1'
#
loop_
_entity.id
_entity.type
_entity.pdbx_description
1 polymer ?
#
loop_
_entity_poly.entity_id
_entity_poly.type
_entity_poly.pdbx_seq_one_letter_code
_entity_poly.pdbx_strand_id
1 'polypeptide(L)'
;MRWLALAVLLVGCALNPATHEHEFVLMSERDELELGKRAAAEVAKQMRLLPEDAPIVRYVRAVGRRIAEVSDRPRLVYRFFVVDDPTVNAFALPGGWIYVNRGLVVHMNDEAELAAVIGHEVGHVTARDAVRRYTQVQSYQLGAFVAAVFVPGAAEVIQTGITDLLALAIIQGYGRKAEMRADRLAVRYLKRAGYDPYAAVRVMRTLERLERIDEKEKREAGEKIQRYHGVFASHPETEKRIEALVKAAAEAARKAPGERRRMALLRAVEGLPYAESEAEGAVVAGRFIHPKLGIHLVFPSDWAIENAPEAVRARKRKEKAFALLRTEPLLVKKTPLELLKELAEREKFTVLVEDEVQDGFRHAALHFPDARMPKMRRAAADVHAFVREDQVYYLYLWCPRDEYLRYQSAFRAIAQSFGRYDPKRDGVIPYIRLIRWPEGETWSSFADKLGRPLGPFTAARLAALNGMDESETPAVGTWVKIVAFKPGDALPITTNKGGSDGRIQRIPGAARADGGSVGAGAAEL
;
A
#
# COMPACT_ATOMS: atom_id res chain seq x y z
N MET A 1 -1.82 54.67 -17.76
CA MET A 1 -1.97 53.20 -17.60
C MET A 1 -0.67 52.40 -17.55
N ARG A 2 0.51 53.01 -17.27
CA ARG A 2 1.81 52.28 -17.16
C ARG A 2 2.28 51.98 -15.73
N TRP A 3 1.55 52.42 -14.70
CA TRP A 3 1.93 52.26 -13.30
C TRP A 3 1.21 51.13 -12.55
N LEU A 4 0.20 50.50 -13.17
CA LEU A 4 -0.57 49.40 -12.57
C LEU A 4 0.11 48.02 -12.71
N ALA A 5 1.08 47.87 -13.61
CA ALA A 5 1.79 46.60 -13.81
C ALA A 5 2.92 46.34 -12.79
N LEU A 6 3.37 47.37 -12.06
CA LEU A 6 4.45 47.23 -11.07
C LEU A 6 3.94 46.86 -9.66
N ALA A 7 2.65 47.05 -9.38
CA ALA A 7 2.07 46.79 -8.06
C ALA A 7 1.77 45.30 -7.79
N VAL A 8 1.79 44.43 -8.81
CA VAL A 8 1.47 43.00 -8.67
C VAL A 8 2.69 42.15 -8.25
N LEU A 9 3.91 42.68 -8.33
CA LEU A 9 5.14 41.92 -8.03
C LEU A 9 5.55 41.89 -6.54
N LEU A 10 4.86 42.64 -5.65
CA LEU A 10 5.27 42.78 -4.24
C LEU A 10 4.50 41.87 -3.25
N VAL A 11 3.53 41.07 -3.69
CA VAL A 11 2.66 40.27 -2.78
C VAL A 11 3.16 38.83 -2.60
N GLY A 12 4.23 38.41 -3.29
CA GLY A 12 4.68 37.01 -3.29
C GLY A 12 5.58 36.57 -2.13
N CYS A 13 6.10 37.47 -1.30
CA CYS A 13 7.00 37.10 -0.21
C CYS A 13 6.22 36.73 1.06
N ALA A 14 6.05 35.43 1.32
CA ALA A 14 5.46 34.93 2.56
C ALA A 14 6.55 34.41 3.51
N LEU A 15 6.34 34.59 4.81
CA LEU A 15 7.21 34.00 5.83
C LEU A 15 6.95 32.49 5.90
N ASN A 16 8.00 31.68 5.76
CA ASN A 16 7.89 30.23 5.93
C ASN A 16 7.71 29.91 7.43
N PRO A 17 6.62 29.23 7.85
CA PRO A 17 6.38 28.96 9.27
C PRO A 17 7.45 28.08 9.93
N ALA A 18 8.11 27.20 9.17
CA ALA A 18 9.11 26.28 9.71
C ALA A 18 10.54 26.84 9.68
N THR A 19 10.88 27.68 8.70
CA THR A 19 12.25 28.25 8.58
C THR A 19 12.37 29.69 9.02
N HIS A 20 11.25 30.41 9.12
CA HIS A 20 11.21 31.86 9.33
C HIS A 20 11.96 32.65 8.25
N GLU A 21 12.17 32.06 7.07
CA GLU A 21 12.75 32.74 5.90
C GLU A 21 11.63 33.31 5.02
N HIS A 22 11.89 34.45 4.36
CA HIS A 22 10.99 34.98 3.34
C HIS A 22 11.17 34.19 2.04
N GLU A 23 10.12 33.49 1.63
CA GLU A 23 10.13 32.68 0.42
C GLU A 23 8.98 33.12 -0.49
N PHE A 24 9.22 33.02 -1.80
CA PHE A 24 8.20 33.38 -2.79
C PHE A 24 7.11 32.31 -2.86
N VAL A 25 5.93 32.61 -2.33
CA VAL A 25 4.75 31.76 -2.34
C VAL A 25 3.55 32.61 -2.76
N LEU A 26 3.01 32.35 -3.94
CA LEU A 26 1.87 33.08 -4.50
C LEU A 26 0.52 32.69 -3.86
N MET A 27 0.50 31.64 -3.04
CA MET A 27 -0.72 31.04 -2.50
C MET A 27 -0.96 31.44 -1.04
N SER A 28 -2.14 32.01 -0.77
CA SER A 28 -2.57 32.30 0.60
C SER A 28 -2.79 31.02 1.42
N GLU A 29 -2.82 31.12 2.75
CA GLU A 29 -3.15 29.97 3.58
C GLU A 29 -4.58 29.46 3.32
N ARG A 30 -5.54 30.36 3.06
CA ARG A 30 -6.91 29.98 2.69
C ARG A 30 -6.95 29.15 1.41
N ASP A 31 -6.20 29.56 0.40
CA ASP A 31 -6.13 28.84 -0.89
C ASP A 31 -5.43 27.50 -0.74
N GLU A 32 -4.40 27.40 0.12
CA GLU A 32 -3.75 26.14 0.47
C GLU A 32 -4.75 25.15 1.07
N LEU A 33 -5.59 25.60 2.01
CA LEU A 33 -6.58 24.75 2.67
C LEU A 33 -7.63 24.24 1.67
N GLU A 34 -8.12 25.10 0.78
CA GLU A 34 -9.09 24.72 -0.26
C GLU A 34 -8.47 23.78 -1.31
N LEU A 35 -7.21 24.02 -1.70
CA LEU A 35 -6.49 23.11 -2.59
C LEU A 35 -6.33 21.73 -1.95
N GLY A 36 -5.91 21.68 -0.69
CA GLY A 36 -5.79 20.44 0.08
C GLY A 36 -7.10 19.66 0.15
N LYS A 37 -8.21 20.36 0.42
CA LYS A 37 -9.54 19.76 0.47
C LYS A 37 -9.97 19.14 -0.87
N ARG A 38 -9.74 19.84 -1.99
CA ARG A 38 -10.06 19.33 -3.33
C ARG A 38 -9.20 18.12 -3.69
N ALA A 39 -7.90 18.18 -3.38
CA ALA A 39 -6.96 17.10 -3.60
C ALA A 39 -7.32 15.85 -2.79
N ALA A 40 -7.67 16.03 -1.52
CA ALA A 40 -8.10 14.93 -0.64
C ALA A 40 -9.37 14.24 -1.17
N ALA A 41 -10.31 15.00 -1.74
CA ALA A 41 -11.51 14.43 -2.36
C ALA A 41 -11.19 13.58 -3.59
N GLU A 42 -10.14 13.92 -4.35
CA GLU A 42 -9.71 13.12 -5.49
C GLU A 42 -8.95 11.86 -5.06
N VAL A 43 -8.04 11.99 -4.08
CA VAL A 43 -7.36 10.84 -3.46
C VAL A 43 -8.38 9.83 -2.92
N ALA A 44 -9.44 10.29 -2.27
CA ALA A 44 -10.49 9.42 -1.72
C ALA A 44 -11.29 8.65 -2.80
N LYS A 45 -11.27 9.07 -4.07
CA LYS A 45 -11.87 8.32 -5.18
C LYS A 45 -10.95 7.25 -5.74
N GLN A 46 -9.64 7.50 -5.70
CA GLN A 46 -8.62 6.68 -6.35
C GLN A 46 -7.99 5.66 -5.40
N MET A 47 -7.90 6.00 -4.12
CA MET A 47 -7.24 5.20 -3.11
C MET A 47 -8.26 4.66 -2.11
N ARG A 48 -8.14 3.38 -1.79
CA ARG A 48 -8.95 2.77 -0.73
C ARG A 48 -8.37 3.12 0.64
N LEU A 49 -9.15 3.81 1.46
CA LEU A 49 -8.79 4.11 2.85
C LEU A 49 -9.30 3.01 3.78
N LEU A 50 -8.52 2.65 4.80
CA LEU A 50 -9.00 1.80 5.87
C LEU A 50 -10.11 2.52 6.68
N PRO A 51 -11.09 1.79 7.24
CA PRO A 51 -12.16 2.37 8.04
C PRO A 51 -11.63 3.22 9.21
N GLU A 52 -12.32 4.31 9.52
CA GLU A 52 -11.90 5.27 10.54
C GLU A 52 -11.78 4.67 11.95
N ASP A 53 -12.59 3.66 12.22
CA ASP A 53 -12.65 2.89 13.46
C ASP A 53 -11.74 1.66 13.45
N ALA A 54 -10.96 1.44 12.38
CA ALA A 54 -9.93 0.41 12.39
C ALA A 54 -8.89 0.71 13.48
N PRO A 55 -8.50 -0.28 14.32
CA PRO A 55 -7.53 -0.06 15.39
C PRO A 55 -6.23 0.60 14.93
N ILE A 56 -5.72 0.21 13.76
CA ILE A 56 -4.49 0.80 13.19
C ILE A 56 -4.69 2.27 12.80
N VAL A 57 -5.85 2.66 12.27
CA VAL A 57 -6.15 4.05 11.90
C VAL A 57 -6.18 4.93 13.15
N ARG A 58 -6.84 4.46 14.23
CA ARG A 58 -6.81 5.17 15.53
C ARG A 58 -5.39 5.31 16.08
N TYR A 59 -4.58 4.26 15.97
CA TYR A 59 -3.19 4.27 16.42
C TYR A 59 -2.34 5.29 15.64
N VAL A 60 -2.38 5.25 14.29
CA VAL A 60 -1.69 6.22 13.43
C VAL A 60 -2.14 7.65 13.71
N ARG A 61 -3.45 7.89 13.90
CA ARG A 61 -3.99 9.21 14.28
C ARG A 61 -3.45 9.67 15.63
N ALA A 62 -3.36 8.80 16.63
CA ALA A 62 -2.84 9.15 17.95
C ALA A 62 -1.35 9.56 17.88
N VAL A 63 -0.53 8.78 17.17
CA VAL A 63 0.88 9.11 16.94
C VAL A 63 1.02 10.41 16.17
N GLY A 64 0.24 10.58 15.09
CA GLY A 64 0.29 11.77 14.24
C GLY A 64 -0.14 13.05 14.96
N ARG A 65 -1.20 13.00 15.78
CA ARG A 65 -1.63 14.15 16.60
C ARG A 65 -0.52 14.61 17.55
N ARG A 66 0.13 13.66 18.25
CA ARG A 66 1.25 13.98 19.15
C ARG A 66 2.41 14.67 18.45
N ILE A 67 2.70 14.31 17.19
CA ILE A 67 3.71 15.00 16.36
C ILE A 67 3.20 16.37 15.90
N ALA A 68 1.97 16.47 15.40
CA ALA A 68 1.39 17.72 14.91
C ALA A 68 1.30 18.82 15.98
N GLU A 69 0.98 18.46 17.22
CA GLU A 69 0.88 19.38 18.37
C GLU A 69 2.20 20.09 18.69
N VAL A 70 3.34 19.45 18.41
CA VAL A 70 4.69 20.00 18.66
C VAL A 70 5.35 20.56 17.40
N SER A 71 4.62 20.57 16.30
CA SER A 71 5.08 21.06 15.00
C SER A 71 5.17 22.59 14.95
N ASP A 72 5.75 23.13 13.88
CA ASP A 72 5.82 24.59 13.69
C ASP A 72 4.49 25.18 13.14
N ARG A 73 3.44 24.37 12.89
CA ARG A 73 2.05 24.84 12.58
C ARG A 73 1.00 24.10 13.43
N PRO A 74 1.03 24.18 14.77
CA PRO A 74 0.17 23.36 15.64
C PRO A 74 -1.33 23.74 15.59
N ARG A 75 -1.66 24.93 15.04
CA ARG A 75 -3.05 25.39 14.85
C ARG A 75 -3.70 24.87 13.57
N LEU A 76 -2.95 24.22 12.69
CA LEU A 76 -3.49 23.59 11.49
C LEU A 76 -4.25 22.32 11.88
N VAL A 77 -5.40 22.08 11.27
CA VAL A 77 -6.18 20.84 11.50
C VAL A 77 -5.57 19.71 10.66
N TYR A 78 -4.73 18.89 11.30
CA TYR A 78 -4.16 17.70 10.67
C TYR A 78 -5.14 16.53 10.64
N ARG A 79 -5.14 15.81 9.52
CA ARG A 79 -5.95 14.61 9.28
C ARG A 79 -5.03 13.48 8.84
N PHE A 80 -5.13 12.34 9.50
CA PHE A 80 -4.28 11.17 9.24
C PHE A 80 -5.15 10.01 8.74
N PHE A 81 -4.74 9.44 7.61
CA PHE A 81 -5.41 8.34 6.94
C PHE A 81 -4.43 7.19 6.73
N VAL A 82 -4.95 5.97 6.80
CA VAL A 82 -4.19 4.78 6.39
C VAL A 82 -4.77 4.29 5.08
N VAL A 83 -3.93 4.24 4.04
CA VAL A 83 -4.30 3.70 2.73
C VAL A 83 -4.12 2.18 2.78
N ASP A 84 -5.12 1.44 2.32
CA ASP A 84 -5.07 -0.01 2.24
C ASP A 84 -4.26 -0.46 1.02
N ASP A 85 -2.96 -0.22 1.07
CA ASP A 85 -2.01 -0.46 -0.01
C ASP A 85 -0.75 -1.11 0.59
N PRO A 86 -0.27 -2.24 0.03
CA PRO A 86 0.95 -2.91 0.51
C PRO A 86 2.25 -2.18 0.16
N THR A 87 2.21 -1.15 -0.67
CA THR A 87 3.40 -0.37 -1.03
C THR A 87 3.92 0.41 0.17
N VAL A 88 5.24 0.56 0.21
CA VAL A 88 5.95 1.29 1.28
C VAL A 88 6.01 2.75 0.92
N ASN A 89 4.96 3.50 1.27
CA ASN A 89 4.84 4.92 0.95
C ASN A 89 4.06 5.71 2.00
N ALA A 90 4.33 7.01 2.06
CA ALA A 90 3.53 8.01 2.76
C ALA A 90 3.61 9.33 1.98
N PHE A 91 2.59 10.17 2.11
CA PHE A 91 2.61 11.49 1.48
C PHE A 91 1.69 12.46 2.22
N ALA A 92 1.99 13.74 2.07
CA ALA A 92 1.17 14.84 2.55
C ALA A 92 0.60 15.70 1.41
N LEU A 93 -0.65 16.13 1.59
CA LEU A 93 -1.27 17.17 0.77
C LEU A 93 -1.24 18.52 1.51
N PRO A 94 -1.35 19.65 0.78
CA PRO A 94 -1.51 20.98 1.37
C PRO A 94 -2.60 21.01 2.44
N GLY A 95 -2.45 21.83 3.48
CA GLY A 95 -3.48 21.99 4.51
C GLY A 95 -3.63 20.82 5.50
N GLY A 96 -2.64 19.94 5.60
CA GLY A 96 -2.53 18.99 6.72
C GLY A 96 -3.19 17.64 6.52
N TRP A 97 -3.33 17.17 5.28
CA TRP A 97 -3.81 15.82 5.00
C TRP A 97 -2.62 14.89 4.83
N ILE A 98 -2.52 13.86 5.67
CA ILE A 98 -1.39 12.94 5.69
C ILE A 98 -1.92 11.53 5.46
N TYR A 99 -1.33 10.85 4.48
CA TYR A 99 -1.67 9.50 4.07
C TYR A 99 -0.47 8.60 4.30
N VAL A 100 -0.71 7.46 4.94
CA VAL A 100 0.31 6.46 5.22
C VAL A 100 -0.16 5.12 4.69
N ASN A 101 0.60 4.48 3.82
CA ASN A 101 0.21 3.18 3.28
C ASN A 101 0.40 2.10 4.35
N ARG A 102 -0.51 1.12 4.39
CA ARG A 102 -0.42 -0.04 5.29
C ARG A 102 0.94 -0.73 5.16
N GLY A 103 1.46 -0.87 3.94
CA GLY A 103 2.79 -1.41 3.66
C GLY A 103 3.89 -0.72 4.46
N LEU A 104 3.92 0.62 4.49
CA LEU A 104 4.91 1.35 5.28
C LEU A 104 4.75 1.06 6.78
N VAL A 105 3.51 1.08 7.29
CA VAL A 105 3.23 0.86 8.73
C VAL A 105 3.73 -0.50 9.19
N VAL A 106 3.50 -1.58 8.42
CA VAL A 106 3.93 -2.93 8.82
C VAL A 106 5.44 -3.10 8.82
N HIS A 107 6.18 -2.26 8.08
CA HIS A 107 7.64 -2.26 8.06
C HIS A 107 8.28 -1.48 9.23
N MET A 108 7.53 -0.63 9.94
CA MET A 108 8.04 0.07 11.12
C MET A 108 8.22 -0.91 12.30
N ASN A 109 9.27 -0.72 13.11
CA ASN A 109 9.64 -1.65 14.19
C ASN A 109 9.42 -1.09 15.58
N ASP A 110 9.10 0.20 15.70
CA ASP A 110 8.63 0.82 16.92
C ASP A 110 7.80 2.09 16.64
N GLU A 111 7.07 2.58 17.65
CA GLU A 111 6.19 3.75 17.49
C GLU A 111 6.97 5.01 17.11
N ALA A 112 8.22 5.14 17.58
CA ALA A 112 9.08 6.26 17.22
C ALA A 112 9.44 6.24 15.73
N GLU A 113 9.64 5.08 15.11
CA GLU A 113 9.85 4.96 13.66
C GLU A 113 8.61 5.41 12.86
N LEU A 114 7.41 4.98 13.27
CA LEU A 114 6.16 5.50 12.68
C LEU A 114 6.03 7.02 12.88
N ALA A 115 6.36 7.51 14.08
CA ALA A 115 6.36 8.94 14.38
C ALA A 115 7.39 9.72 13.55
N ALA A 116 8.51 9.09 13.17
CA ALA A 116 9.54 9.70 12.33
C ALA A 116 9.04 9.92 10.90
N VAL A 117 8.38 8.91 10.32
CA VAL A 117 7.69 9.04 9.03
C VAL A 117 6.66 10.17 9.08
N ILE A 118 5.75 10.13 10.06
CA ILE A 118 4.71 11.15 10.17
C ILE A 118 5.32 12.54 10.43
N GLY A 119 6.39 12.63 11.22
CA GLY A 119 7.13 13.85 11.47
C GLY A 119 7.78 14.43 10.21
N HIS A 120 8.25 13.58 9.30
CA HIS A 120 8.77 13.99 8.00
C HIS A 120 7.65 14.60 7.13
N GLU A 121 6.49 13.92 7.04
CA GLU A 121 5.32 14.42 6.30
C GLU A 121 4.75 15.72 6.89
N VAL A 122 4.67 15.82 8.22
CA VAL A 122 4.33 17.08 8.92
C VAL A 122 5.38 18.15 8.62
N GLY A 123 6.66 17.78 8.50
CA GLY A 123 7.74 18.64 8.04
C GLY A 123 7.44 19.30 6.69
N HIS A 124 7.01 18.52 5.70
CA HIS A 124 6.61 19.06 4.40
C HIS A 124 5.41 20.01 4.47
N VAL A 125 4.39 19.68 5.27
CA VAL A 125 3.22 20.55 5.46
C VAL A 125 3.60 21.86 6.16
N THR A 126 4.41 21.78 7.21
CA THR A 126 4.86 22.96 7.98
C THR A 126 5.74 23.87 7.14
N ALA A 127 6.59 23.30 6.29
CA ALA A 127 7.42 24.05 5.36
C ALA A 127 6.69 24.46 4.08
N ARG A 128 5.42 24.05 3.89
CA ARG A 128 4.58 24.32 2.70
C ARG A 128 5.21 23.82 1.39
N ASP A 129 5.90 22.67 1.41
CA ASP A 129 6.64 22.13 0.26
C ASP A 129 5.78 21.89 -0.98
N ALA A 130 4.61 21.27 -0.81
CA ALA A 130 3.65 21.05 -1.90
C ALA A 130 3.18 22.37 -2.53
N VAL A 131 2.95 23.40 -1.71
CA VAL A 131 2.54 24.74 -2.20
C VAL A 131 3.68 25.38 -2.99
N ARG A 132 4.92 25.32 -2.48
CA ARG A 132 6.09 25.85 -3.20
C ARG A 132 6.28 25.16 -4.54
N ARG A 133 6.16 23.83 -4.57
CA ARG A 133 6.31 23.06 -5.80
C ARG A 133 5.20 23.40 -6.80
N TYR A 134 3.96 23.54 -6.33
CA TYR A 134 2.85 24.00 -7.14
C TYR A 134 3.09 25.40 -7.72
N THR A 135 3.54 26.36 -6.90
CA THR A 135 3.92 27.71 -7.36
C THR A 135 5.05 27.65 -8.40
N GLN A 136 6.07 26.81 -8.22
CA GLN A 136 7.15 26.64 -9.20
C GLN A 136 6.62 26.12 -10.53
N VAL A 137 5.81 25.06 -10.53
CA VAL A 137 5.26 24.49 -11.77
C VAL A 137 4.33 25.50 -12.48
N GLN A 138 3.47 26.19 -11.73
CA GLN A 138 2.64 27.26 -12.30
C GLN A 138 3.47 28.42 -12.85
N SER A 139 4.51 28.84 -12.13
CA SER A 139 5.40 29.92 -12.59
C SER A 139 6.19 29.52 -13.83
N TYR A 140 6.55 28.24 -13.98
CA TYR A 140 7.16 27.70 -15.19
C TYR A 140 6.15 27.70 -16.36
N GLN A 141 4.90 27.31 -16.13
CA GLN A 141 3.84 27.40 -17.14
C GLN A 141 3.54 28.84 -17.55
N LEU A 142 3.50 29.77 -16.59
CA LEU A 142 3.33 31.20 -16.85
C LEU A 142 4.55 31.79 -17.58
N GLY A 143 5.77 31.41 -17.19
CA GLY A 143 7.00 31.80 -17.85
C GLY A 143 7.12 31.22 -19.27
N ALA A 144 6.70 29.97 -19.47
CA ALA A 144 6.60 29.33 -20.78
C ALA A 144 5.50 29.97 -21.63
N PHE A 145 4.37 30.36 -21.04
CA PHE A 145 3.32 31.12 -21.71
C PHE A 145 3.83 32.50 -22.16
N VAL A 146 4.49 33.24 -21.27
CA VAL A 146 5.13 34.52 -21.61
C VAL A 146 6.19 34.32 -22.68
N ALA A 147 7.03 33.28 -22.59
CA ALA A 147 8.02 32.95 -23.62
C ALA A 147 7.37 32.54 -24.96
N ALA A 148 6.23 31.85 -24.94
CA ALA A 148 5.47 31.46 -26.13
C ALA A 148 4.85 32.66 -26.87
N VAL A 149 4.55 33.75 -26.16
CA VAL A 149 4.17 35.03 -26.79
C VAL A 149 5.32 35.61 -27.62
N PHE A 150 6.58 35.28 -27.29
CA PHE A 150 7.77 35.74 -28.01
C PHE A 150 8.44 34.67 -28.89
N VAL A 151 8.00 33.40 -28.82
CA VAL A 151 8.55 32.26 -29.57
C VAL A 151 7.41 31.42 -30.16
N PRO A 152 7.19 31.46 -31.49
CA PRO A 152 6.14 30.67 -32.14
C PRO A 152 6.37 29.17 -31.94
N GLY A 153 5.41 28.47 -31.30
CA GLY A 153 5.41 27.00 -31.14
C GLY A 153 5.40 26.45 -29.71
N ALA A 154 5.50 27.30 -28.67
CA ALA A 154 5.59 26.84 -27.27
C ALA A 154 4.23 26.66 -26.55
N ALA A 155 3.09 26.76 -27.25
CA ALA A 155 1.75 26.78 -26.66
C ALA A 155 1.14 25.39 -26.32
N GLU A 156 1.74 24.28 -26.76
CA GLU A 156 1.18 22.92 -26.58
C GLU A 156 1.26 22.35 -25.16
N VAL A 157 1.97 23.00 -24.22
CA VAL A 157 2.32 22.44 -22.89
C VAL A 157 1.27 22.75 -21.78
N ILE A 158 0.19 23.49 -22.08
CA ILE A 158 -0.58 24.24 -21.05
C ILE A 158 -1.89 23.55 -20.57
N GLN A 159 -2.20 22.31 -20.93
CA GLN A 159 -3.52 21.69 -20.65
C GLN A 159 -3.64 20.79 -19.39
N THR A 160 -2.82 20.96 -18.36
CA THR A 160 -2.92 20.11 -17.14
C THR A 160 -3.78 20.75 -16.05
N GLY A 161 -4.76 20.00 -15.53
CA GLY A 161 -5.65 20.46 -14.46
C GLY A 161 -4.92 20.65 -13.13
N ILE A 162 -5.50 21.44 -12.21
CA ILE A 162 -4.93 21.75 -10.89
C ILE A 162 -4.68 20.47 -10.06
N THR A 163 -5.53 19.45 -10.21
CA THR A 163 -5.40 18.14 -9.54
C THR A 163 -4.26 17.30 -10.11
N ASP A 164 -4.10 17.29 -11.44
CA ASP A 164 -3.06 16.53 -12.14
C ASP A 164 -1.66 17.10 -11.83
N LEU A 165 -1.56 18.42 -11.67
CA LEU A 165 -0.33 19.11 -11.28
C LEU A 165 0.10 18.79 -9.84
N LEU A 166 -0.86 18.64 -8.92
CA LEU A 166 -0.56 18.26 -7.55
C LEU A 166 -0.17 16.78 -7.44
N ALA A 167 -0.86 15.90 -8.16
CA ALA A 167 -0.47 14.50 -8.28
C ALA A 167 0.96 14.38 -8.86
N LEU A 168 1.27 15.12 -9.91
CA LEU A 168 2.62 15.18 -10.50
C LEU A 168 3.66 15.72 -9.50
N ALA A 169 3.33 16.75 -8.72
CA ALA A 169 4.23 17.32 -7.72
C ALA A 169 4.57 16.34 -6.59
N ILE A 170 3.60 15.51 -6.17
CA ILE A 170 3.80 14.48 -5.15
C ILE A 170 4.59 13.30 -5.73
N ILE A 171 4.27 12.88 -6.96
CA ILE A 171 4.92 11.75 -7.64
C ILE A 171 6.38 12.03 -7.98
N GLN A 172 6.74 13.28 -8.31
CA GLN A 172 8.13 13.63 -8.65
C GLN A 172 9.04 13.88 -7.43
N GLY A 173 8.50 13.81 -6.21
CA GLY A 173 9.23 14.08 -4.98
C GLY A 173 9.60 15.56 -4.80
N TYR A 174 10.14 15.88 -3.62
CA TYR A 174 10.63 17.23 -3.33
C TYR A 174 12.14 17.33 -3.59
N GLY A 175 12.61 18.51 -3.98
CA GLY A 175 14.05 18.70 -4.24
C GLY A 175 14.89 18.51 -2.96
N ARG A 176 16.15 18.08 -3.09
CA ARG A 176 17.11 17.82 -1.98
C ARG A 176 17.00 18.71 -0.74
N LYS A 177 16.91 20.03 -0.92
CA LYS A 177 16.85 20.98 0.19
C LYS A 177 15.56 20.84 1.03
N ALA A 178 14.45 20.45 0.40
CA ALA A 178 13.20 20.16 1.07
C ALA A 178 13.29 18.87 1.89
N GLU A 179 13.80 17.79 1.30
CA GLU A 179 14.02 16.50 1.98
C GLU A 179 14.91 16.63 3.24
N MET A 180 16.09 17.26 3.09
CA MET A 180 16.99 17.47 4.24
C MET A 180 16.36 18.37 5.32
N ARG A 181 15.44 19.26 4.94
CA ARG A 181 14.71 20.13 5.88
C ARG A 181 13.64 19.33 6.61
N ALA A 182 12.84 18.55 5.89
CA ALA A 182 11.84 17.66 6.44
C ALA A 182 12.46 16.64 7.41
N ASP A 183 13.62 16.06 7.06
CA ASP A 183 14.41 15.18 7.93
C ASP A 183 14.81 15.85 9.26
N ARG A 184 15.32 17.08 9.21
CA ARG A 184 15.69 17.85 10.42
C ARG A 184 14.47 18.22 11.26
N LEU A 185 13.36 18.57 10.61
CA LEU A 185 12.09 18.85 11.28
C LEU A 185 11.54 17.58 11.94
N ALA A 186 11.60 16.43 11.28
CA ALA A 186 11.19 15.15 11.85
C ALA A 186 11.96 14.84 13.14
N VAL A 187 13.30 14.95 13.13
CA VAL A 187 14.14 14.76 14.33
C VAL A 187 13.76 15.74 15.45
N ARG A 188 13.49 17.00 15.11
CA ARG A 188 13.05 18.02 16.07
C ARG A 188 11.69 17.67 16.67
N TYR A 189 10.72 17.27 15.86
CA TYR A 189 9.38 16.92 16.30
C TYR A 189 9.37 15.63 17.13
N LEU A 190 10.16 14.62 16.75
CA LEU A 190 10.41 13.43 17.58
C LEU A 190 10.90 13.84 18.97
N LYS A 191 11.93 14.70 19.04
CA LYS A 191 12.48 15.17 20.30
C LYS A 191 11.46 15.92 21.14
N ARG A 192 10.71 16.86 20.54
CA ARG A 192 9.67 17.63 21.24
C ARG A 192 8.52 16.75 21.73
N ALA A 193 8.18 15.72 20.99
CA ALA A 193 7.14 14.75 21.36
C ALA A 193 7.62 13.71 22.39
N GLY A 194 8.92 13.64 22.70
CA GLY A 194 9.51 12.68 23.63
C GLY A 194 9.84 11.31 23.01
N TYR A 195 9.85 11.21 21.69
CA TYR A 195 10.27 10.01 20.96
C TYR A 195 11.79 9.96 20.75
N ASP A 196 12.29 8.76 20.49
CA ASP A 196 13.68 8.51 20.14
C ASP A 196 14.08 9.22 18.84
N PRO A 197 15.00 10.20 18.88
CA PRO A 197 15.46 10.93 17.68
C PRO A 197 16.15 10.04 16.64
N TYR A 198 16.74 8.90 17.04
CA TYR A 198 17.38 7.96 16.11
C TYR A 198 16.37 7.16 15.28
N ALA A 199 15.07 7.26 15.56
CA ALA A 199 14.04 6.58 14.78
C ALA A 199 14.07 6.96 13.29
N ALA A 200 14.32 8.23 12.95
CA ALA A 200 14.45 8.66 11.56
C ALA A 200 15.60 7.94 10.82
N VAL A 201 16.72 7.69 11.51
CA VAL A 201 17.85 6.92 10.95
C VAL A 201 17.44 5.47 10.68
N ARG A 202 16.71 4.84 11.61
CA ARG A 202 16.25 3.45 11.46
C ARG A 202 15.24 3.28 10.32
N VAL A 203 14.34 4.26 10.15
CA VAL A 203 13.42 4.29 9.00
C VAL A 203 14.20 4.33 7.69
N MET A 204 15.16 5.25 7.54
CA MET A 204 15.97 5.36 6.32
C MET A 204 16.73 4.08 6.00
N ARG A 205 17.31 3.42 7.01
CA ARG A 205 17.97 2.11 6.83
C ARG A 205 17.00 1.01 6.44
N THR A 206 15.78 1.01 6.98
CA THR A 206 14.76 0.04 6.59
C THR A 206 14.39 0.19 5.12
N LEU A 207 14.21 1.44 4.65
CA LEU A 207 13.93 1.74 3.25
C LEU A 207 15.08 1.32 2.31
N GLU A 208 16.33 1.61 2.69
CA GLU A 208 17.52 1.18 1.94
C GLU A 208 17.60 -0.35 1.81
N ARG A 209 17.23 -1.10 2.85
CA ARG A 209 17.20 -2.57 2.81
C ARG A 209 16.15 -3.09 1.83
N LEU A 210 14.94 -2.54 1.88
CA LEU A 210 13.85 -2.95 1.00
C LEU A 210 14.20 -2.69 -0.46
N GLU A 211 14.75 -1.52 -0.75
CA GLU A 211 15.17 -1.19 -2.11
C GLU A 211 16.28 -2.11 -2.62
N ARG A 212 17.29 -2.40 -1.79
CA ARG A 212 18.34 -3.36 -2.14
C ARG A 212 17.79 -4.75 -2.44
N ILE A 213 16.76 -5.18 -1.71
CA ILE A 213 16.07 -6.46 -1.97
C ILE A 213 15.34 -6.39 -3.32
N ASP A 214 14.56 -5.34 -3.55
CA ASP A 214 13.78 -5.18 -4.79
C ASP A 214 14.70 -5.04 -6.03
N GLU A 215 15.83 -4.34 -5.92
CA GLU A 215 16.82 -4.24 -6.99
C GLU A 215 17.45 -5.60 -7.32
N LYS A 216 17.78 -6.40 -6.29
CA LYS A 216 18.30 -7.77 -6.47
C LYS A 216 17.28 -8.65 -7.17
N GLU A 217 16.02 -8.61 -6.72
CA GLU A 217 14.93 -9.40 -7.30
C GLU A 217 14.68 -9.05 -8.76
N LYS A 218 14.57 -7.77 -9.09
CA LYS A 218 14.42 -7.31 -10.49
C LYS A 218 15.60 -7.74 -11.36
N ARG A 219 16.83 -7.66 -10.83
CA ARG A 219 18.05 -8.08 -11.55
C ARG A 219 18.03 -9.58 -11.86
N GLU A 220 17.67 -10.42 -10.88
CA GLU A 220 17.56 -11.87 -11.08
C GLU A 220 16.41 -12.26 -12.01
N ALA A 221 15.31 -11.49 -12.01
CA ALA A 221 14.21 -11.66 -12.95
C ALA A 221 14.53 -11.20 -14.39
N GLY A 222 15.69 -10.58 -14.62
CA GLY A 222 16.06 -10.01 -15.92
C GLY A 222 15.22 -8.78 -16.32
N GLU A 223 14.60 -8.13 -15.34
CA GLU A 223 13.77 -6.94 -15.55
C GLU A 223 14.63 -5.68 -15.58
N LYS A 224 14.17 -4.65 -16.32
CA LYS A 224 14.79 -3.34 -16.22
C LYS A 224 14.56 -2.82 -14.81
N ILE A 225 15.64 -2.48 -14.11
CA ILE A 225 15.58 -1.82 -12.81
C ILE A 225 15.04 -0.41 -13.03
N GLN A 226 13.71 -0.26 -13.05
CA GLN A 226 13.06 1.02 -12.84
C GLN A 226 13.15 1.31 -11.35
N ARG A 227 14.04 2.24 -11.01
CA ARG A 227 14.20 2.74 -9.64
C ARG A 227 12.94 3.54 -9.32
N TYR A 228 12.28 3.18 -8.23
CA TYR A 228 11.09 3.88 -7.77
C TYR A 228 11.48 5.31 -7.40
N HIS A 229 10.72 6.32 -7.81
CA HIS A 229 10.97 7.74 -7.52
C HIS A 229 9.98 8.30 -6.48
N GLY A 230 9.55 7.49 -5.50
CA GLY A 230 8.76 8.01 -4.38
C GLY A 230 9.59 8.93 -3.47
N VAL A 231 8.94 9.56 -2.49
CA VAL A 231 9.55 10.48 -1.48
C VAL A 231 10.77 9.85 -0.76
N PHE A 232 10.86 8.51 -0.79
CA PHE A 232 11.88 7.70 -0.14
C PHE A 232 12.85 6.95 -1.08
N ALA A 233 12.89 7.31 -2.37
CA ALA A 233 13.73 6.67 -3.39
C ALA A 233 15.24 6.79 -3.12
N SER A 234 16.02 5.70 -3.25
CA SER A 234 17.47 5.78 -3.03
C SER A 234 18.25 6.39 -4.20
N HIS A 235 19.07 7.35 -3.82
CA HIS A 235 20.08 8.00 -4.64
C HIS A 235 21.38 8.06 -3.81
N PRO A 236 22.54 8.47 -4.37
CA PRO A 236 23.71 8.89 -3.57
C PRO A 236 23.41 9.96 -2.48
N GLU A 237 22.17 10.44 -2.45
CA GLU A 237 21.58 11.37 -1.52
C GLU A 237 21.07 10.67 -0.23
N THR A 238 20.74 9.38 -0.27
CA THR A 238 20.29 8.59 0.90
C THR A 238 21.37 8.51 1.97
N GLU A 239 22.62 8.22 1.57
CA GLU A 239 23.75 8.11 2.48
C GLU A 239 24.04 9.47 3.15
N LYS A 240 24.00 10.56 2.38
CA LYS A 240 24.15 11.93 2.89
C LYS A 240 23.01 12.34 3.83
N ARG A 241 21.77 11.93 3.55
CA ARG A 241 20.62 12.14 4.45
C ARG A 241 20.81 11.35 5.74
N ILE A 242 21.23 10.09 5.67
CA ILE A 242 21.54 9.25 6.84
C ILE A 242 22.63 9.92 7.69
N GLU A 243 23.73 10.37 7.10
CA GLU A 243 24.79 11.09 7.83
C GLU A 243 24.26 12.35 8.53
N ALA A 244 23.44 13.15 7.83
CA ALA A 244 22.84 14.35 8.39
C ALA A 244 21.87 14.02 9.54
N LEU A 245 21.05 12.98 9.38
CA LEU A 245 20.13 12.49 10.39
C LEU A 245 20.88 11.96 11.62
N VAL A 246 21.99 11.23 11.44
CA VAL A 246 22.81 10.75 12.55
C VAL A 246 23.34 11.91 13.37
N LYS A 247 23.85 12.97 12.73
CA LYS A 247 24.32 14.18 13.42
C LYS A 247 23.18 14.88 14.18
N ALA A 248 22.04 15.09 13.53
CA ALA A 248 20.87 15.73 14.14
C ALA A 248 20.30 14.92 15.31
N ALA A 249 20.19 13.59 15.15
CA ALA A 249 19.71 12.68 16.18
C ALA A 249 20.65 12.66 17.38
N ALA A 250 21.97 12.59 17.16
CA ALA A 250 22.97 12.64 18.21
C ALA A 250 22.84 13.92 19.05
N GLU A 251 22.70 15.08 18.40
CA GLU A 251 22.51 16.37 19.07
C GLU A 251 21.21 16.39 19.90
N ALA A 252 20.09 15.96 19.31
CA ALA A 252 18.80 15.91 19.98
C ALA A 252 18.79 14.92 21.17
N ALA A 253 19.52 13.81 21.08
CA ALA A 253 19.57 12.76 22.08
C ALA A 253 20.45 13.11 23.30
N ARG A 254 21.36 14.10 23.22
CA ARG A 254 22.33 14.42 24.30
C ARG A 254 21.72 14.57 25.70
N LYS A 255 20.47 15.04 25.79
CA LYS A 255 19.76 15.23 27.08
C LYS A 255 18.94 14.01 27.52
N ALA A 256 18.36 13.28 26.57
CA ALA A 256 17.51 12.12 26.83
C ALA A 256 17.28 11.35 25.53
N PRO A 257 17.36 10.00 25.54
CA PRO A 257 17.25 9.17 24.35
C PRO A 257 15.83 9.09 23.78
N GLY A 258 14.79 9.48 24.53
CA GLY A 258 13.40 9.38 24.08
C GLY A 258 12.84 7.95 24.12
N GLU A 259 11.53 7.82 24.01
CA GLU A 259 10.86 6.51 24.01
C GLU A 259 10.75 5.92 22.60
N ARG A 260 10.87 4.60 22.49
CA ARG A 260 10.62 3.85 21.24
C ARG A 260 9.21 3.28 21.16
N ARG A 261 8.67 2.80 22.29
CA ARG A 261 7.37 2.10 22.42
C ARG A 261 7.17 0.93 21.43
N ARG A 262 8.22 0.11 21.24
CA ARG A 262 8.25 -1.05 20.33
C ARG A 262 7.02 -1.96 20.40
N MET A 263 6.68 -2.45 21.60
CA MET A 263 5.57 -3.39 21.74
C MET A 263 4.19 -2.78 21.46
N ALA A 264 4.03 -1.46 21.59
CA ALA A 264 2.80 -0.79 21.23
C ALA A 264 2.57 -0.91 19.72
N LEU A 265 3.60 -0.60 18.92
CA LEU A 265 3.51 -0.75 17.47
C LEU A 265 3.32 -2.21 17.06
N LEU A 266 4.13 -3.13 17.59
CA LEU A 266 4.05 -4.54 17.21
C LEU A 266 2.64 -5.11 17.42
N ARG A 267 1.97 -4.76 18.53
CA ARG A 267 0.59 -5.16 18.78
C ARG A 267 -0.41 -4.46 17.83
N ALA A 268 -0.14 -3.22 17.44
CA ALA A 268 -1.01 -2.48 16.54
C ALA A 268 -0.97 -3.02 15.10
N VAL A 269 0.12 -3.67 14.70
CA VAL A 269 0.28 -4.26 13.35
C VAL A 269 -0.03 -5.75 13.28
N GLU A 270 -0.18 -6.44 14.42
CA GLU A 270 -0.56 -7.85 14.47
C GLU A 270 -1.89 -8.10 13.74
N GLY A 271 -1.90 -9.07 12.83
CA GLY A 271 -3.07 -9.42 12.03
C GLY A 271 -3.34 -8.50 10.83
N LEU A 272 -2.57 -7.42 10.63
CA LEU A 272 -2.70 -6.63 9.41
C LEU A 272 -2.27 -7.44 8.19
N PRO A 273 -2.95 -7.32 7.04
CA PRO A 273 -2.44 -7.88 5.80
C PRO A 273 -1.02 -7.37 5.53
N TYR A 274 -0.15 -8.25 5.01
CA TYR A 274 1.20 -7.93 4.56
C TYR A 274 1.21 -7.53 3.08
N ALA A 275 0.51 -8.29 2.24
CA ALA A 275 0.37 -8.05 0.80
C ALA A 275 -0.96 -7.34 0.50
N GLU A 276 -1.68 -7.71 -0.56
CA GLU A 276 -3.02 -7.18 -0.84
C GLU A 276 -4.02 -7.49 0.30
N SER A 277 -5.22 -6.90 0.26
CA SER A 277 -6.21 -7.02 1.35
C SER A 277 -7.45 -7.84 0.96
N GLU A 278 -8.26 -8.25 1.94
CA GLU A 278 -9.46 -9.07 1.69
C GLU A 278 -10.48 -8.42 0.77
N ALA A 279 -10.46 -7.10 0.70
CA ALA A 279 -11.37 -6.34 -0.16
C ALA A 279 -10.87 -6.22 -1.61
N GLU A 280 -9.61 -6.52 -1.89
CA GLU A 280 -9.03 -6.59 -3.25
C GLU A 280 -8.77 -8.04 -3.70
N GLY A 281 -8.81 -8.99 -2.77
CA GLY A 281 -8.18 -10.29 -2.98
C GLY A 281 -6.65 -10.17 -3.03
N ALA A 282 -5.96 -11.31 -3.09
CA ALA A 282 -4.50 -11.37 -3.11
C ALA A 282 -4.00 -12.45 -4.07
N VAL A 283 -2.78 -12.26 -4.57
CA VAL A 283 -2.07 -13.31 -5.31
C VAL A 283 -1.13 -14.02 -4.37
N VAL A 284 -1.46 -15.27 -4.04
CA VAL A 284 -0.66 -16.12 -3.15
C VAL A 284 -0.20 -17.34 -3.93
N ALA A 285 1.12 -17.47 -4.12
CA ALA A 285 1.74 -18.64 -4.77
C ALA A 285 1.10 -19.04 -6.13
N GLY A 286 0.89 -18.08 -7.03
CA GLY A 286 0.30 -18.34 -8.36
C GLY A 286 -1.22 -18.51 -8.37
N ARG A 287 -1.88 -18.28 -7.23
CA ARG A 287 -3.33 -18.31 -7.08
C ARG A 287 -3.85 -16.94 -6.70
N PHE A 288 -4.89 -16.48 -7.38
CA PHE A 288 -5.71 -15.39 -6.91
C PHE A 288 -6.75 -15.92 -5.92
N ILE A 289 -6.85 -15.31 -4.74
CA ILE A 289 -7.88 -15.58 -3.73
C ILE A 289 -8.62 -14.29 -3.41
N HIS A 290 -9.93 -14.36 -3.21
CA HIS A 290 -10.72 -13.22 -2.76
C HIS A 290 -11.71 -13.66 -1.66
N PRO A 291 -11.35 -13.51 -0.37
CA PRO A 291 -12.17 -13.98 0.75
C PRO A 291 -13.59 -13.40 0.77
N LYS A 292 -13.74 -12.08 0.56
CA LYS A 292 -15.07 -11.44 0.55
C LYS A 292 -15.96 -11.87 -0.60
N LEU A 293 -15.41 -11.99 -1.81
CA LEU A 293 -16.13 -12.53 -2.96
C LEU A 293 -16.25 -14.06 -2.92
N GLY A 294 -15.58 -14.74 -1.97
CA GLY A 294 -15.60 -16.19 -1.84
C GLY A 294 -15.15 -16.94 -3.10
N ILE A 295 -14.15 -16.44 -3.83
CA ILE A 295 -13.62 -17.03 -5.07
C ILE A 295 -12.11 -17.27 -5.00
N HIS A 296 -11.63 -18.26 -5.76
CA HIS A 296 -10.23 -18.38 -6.12
C HIS A 296 -10.07 -18.70 -7.62
N LEU A 297 -8.87 -18.45 -8.14
CA LEU A 297 -8.47 -18.79 -9.51
C LEU A 297 -6.97 -19.12 -9.54
N VAL A 298 -6.57 -20.20 -10.20
CA VAL A 298 -5.17 -20.65 -10.26
C VAL A 298 -4.61 -20.41 -11.65
N PHE A 299 -3.40 -19.88 -11.71
CA PHE A 299 -2.64 -19.77 -12.96
C PHE A 299 -1.43 -20.71 -12.92
N PRO A 300 -1.03 -21.28 -14.07
CA PRO A 300 0.21 -22.02 -14.18
C PRO A 300 1.43 -21.13 -13.81
N SER A 301 2.50 -21.74 -13.30
CA SER A 301 3.66 -21.03 -12.73
C SER A 301 4.42 -20.12 -13.71
N ASP A 302 4.25 -20.32 -15.01
CA ASP A 302 4.82 -19.50 -16.08
C ASP A 302 3.96 -18.28 -16.45
N TRP A 303 2.87 -18.02 -15.72
CA TRP A 303 2.05 -16.83 -15.85
C TRP A 303 2.46 -15.76 -14.83
N ALA A 304 2.43 -14.50 -15.26
CA ALA A 304 2.53 -13.33 -14.39
C ALA A 304 1.13 -12.79 -14.15
N ILE A 305 0.73 -12.66 -12.88
CA ILE A 305 -0.58 -12.18 -12.44
C ILE A 305 -0.41 -10.74 -11.93
N GLU A 306 -1.35 -9.89 -12.27
CA GLU A 306 -1.48 -8.51 -11.82
C GLU A 306 -2.88 -8.37 -11.21
N ASN A 307 -2.95 -8.11 -9.90
CA ASN A 307 -4.20 -7.79 -9.22
C ASN A 307 -4.44 -6.28 -9.33
N ALA A 308 -5.52 -5.87 -10.00
CA ALA A 308 -5.92 -4.47 -10.11
C ALA A 308 -7.32 -4.28 -9.47
N PRO A 309 -7.67 -3.06 -9.01
CA PRO A 309 -8.91 -2.83 -8.24
C PRO A 309 -10.20 -3.33 -8.88
N GLU A 310 -10.30 -3.32 -10.22
CA GLU A 310 -11.49 -3.72 -10.95
C GLU A 310 -11.37 -5.08 -11.66
N ALA A 311 -10.16 -5.66 -11.71
CA ALA A 311 -9.93 -6.89 -12.44
C ALA A 311 -8.59 -7.56 -12.09
N VAL A 312 -8.57 -8.89 -12.22
CA VAL A 312 -7.32 -9.66 -12.20
C VAL A 312 -6.87 -9.89 -13.62
N ARG A 313 -5.65 -9.49 -13.94
CA ARG A 313 -5.03 -9.70 -15.26
C ARG A 313 -3.94 -10.75 -15.11
N ALA A 314 -3.76 -11.58 -16.12
CA ALA A 314 -2.57 -12.41 -16.19
C ALA A 314 -2.06 -12.49 -17.62
N ARG A 315 -0.74 -12.69 -17.75
CA ARG A 315 -0.09 -12.95 -19.04
C ARG A 315 0.88 -14.09 -18.91
N LYS A 316 0.96 -14.93 -19.94
CA LYS A 316 2.02 -15.92 -20.02
C LYS A 316 3.35 -15.22 -20.26
N ARG A 317 4.38 -15.54 -19.47
CA ARG A 317 5.68 -14.83 -19.52
C ARG A 317 6.31 -14.97 -20.90
N LYS A 318 6.76 -13.84 -21.47
CA LYS A 318 7.40 -13.74 -22.81
C LYS A 318 6.54 -14.21 -24.00
N GLU A 319 5.25 -14.49 -23.79
CA GLU A 319 4.32 -14.98 -24.81
C GLU A 319 3.11 -14.05 -24.95
N LYS A 320 2.32 -14.22 -26.02
CA LYS A 320 1.15 -13.37 -26.34
C LYS A 320 -0.18 -14.00 -25.88
N ALA A 321 -0.18 -14.70 -24.76
CA ALA A 321 -1.40 -15.25 -24.16
C ALA A 321 -1.77 -14.49 -22.88
N PHE A 322 -3.06 -14.20 -22.73
CA PHE A 322 -3.58 -13.30 -21.71
C PHE A 322 -4.83 -13.86 -21.05
N ALA A 323 -5.08 -13.43 -19.83
CA ALA A 323 -6.27 -13.71 -19.05
C ALA A 323 -6.77 -12.42 -18.38
N LEU A 324 -8.09 -12.30 -18.23
CA LEU A 324 -8.75 -11.22 -17.51
C LEU A 324 -9.95 -11.80 -16.75
N LEU A 325 -9.95 -11.66 -15.43
CA LEU A 325 -11.11 -11.90 -14.58
C LEU A 325 -11.69 -10.55 -14.15
N ARG A 326 -12.98 -10.32 -14.40
CA ARG A 326 -13.71 -9.14 -13.90
C ARG A 326 -15.06 -9.55 -13.33
N THR A 327 -15.64 -8.68 -12.51
CA THR A 327 -16.91 -8.94 -11.85
C THR A 327 -17.94 -7.88 -12.19
N GLU A 328 -19.20 -8.29 -12.37
CA GLU A 328 -20.32 -7.40 -12.64
C GLU A 328 -21.55 -7.82 -11.82
N PRO A 329 -22.33 -6.87 -11.25
CA PRO A 329 -23.56 -7.22 -10.55
C PRO A 329 -24.61 -7.76 -11.52
N LEU A 330 -25.28 -8.84 -11.14
CA LEU A 330 -26.38 -9.44 -11.90
C LEU A 330 -27.68 -8.70 -11.57
N LEU A 331 -28.00 -7.69 -12.38
CA LEU A 331 -29.19 -6.86 -12.18
C LEU A 331 -30.50 -7.56 -12.61
N VAL A 332 -30.41 -8.49 -13.55
CA VAL A 332 -31.55 -9.25 -14.09
C VAL A 332 -31.20 -10.73 -14.08
N LYS A 333 -32.10 -11.58 -13.58
CA LYS A 333 -31.91 -13.03 -13.56
C LYS A 333 -31.77 -13.56 -14.99
N LYS A 334 -30.56 -13.99 -15.33
CA LYS A 334 -30.21 -14.64 -16.60
C LYS A 334 -29.38 -15.90 -16.34
N THR A 335 -29.36 -16.81 -17.31
CA THR A 335 -28.40 -17.92 -17.30
C THR A 335 -27.01 -17.42 -17.72
N PRO A 336 -25.93 -18.08 -17.30
CA PRO A 336 -24.60 -17.81 -17.81
C PRO A 336 -24.52 -17.78 -19.34
N LEU A 337 -25.20 -18.70 -20.04
CA LEU A 337 -25.20 -18.74 -21.51
C LEU A 337 -25.92 -17.54 -22.12
N GLU A 338 -27.06 -17.11 -21.55
CA GLU A 338 -27.76 -15.90 -21.98
C GLU A 338 -26.85 -14.66 -21.88
N LEU A 339 -26.15 -14.52 -20.75
CA LEU A 339 -25.19 -13.44 -20.52
C LEU A 339 -24.06 -13.45 -21.57
N LEU A 340 -23.51 -14.62 -21.88
CA LEU A 340 -22.45 -14.74 -22.89
C LEU A 340 -22.96 -14.47 -24.32
N LYS A 341 -24.18 -14.88 -24.65
CA LYS A 341 -24.80 -14.60 -25.95
C LYS A 341 -25.04 -13.11 -26.17
N GLU A 342 -25.38 -12.37 -25.10
CA GLU A 342 -25.49 -10.91 -25.16
C GLU A 342 -24.13 -10.24 -25.40
N LEU A 343 -23.06 -10.76 -24.79
CA LEU A 343 -21.70 -10.27 -25.04
C LEU A 343 -21.19 -10.60 -26.45
N ALA A 344 -21.66 -11.70 -27.04
CA ALA A 344 -21.23 -12.14 -28.36
C ALA A 344 -21.70 -11.22 -29.50
N GLU A 345 -22.76 -10.43 -29.30
CA GLU A 345 -23.38 -9.56 -30.31
C GLU A 345 -23.53 -10.22 -31.71
N ARG A 346 -22.61 -9.93 -32.64
CA ARG A 346 -22.55 -10.43 -34.04
C ARG A 346 -21.35 -11.34 -34.31
N GLU A 347 -20.53 -11.61 -33.30
CA GLU A 347 -19.34 -12.44 -33.44
C GLU A 347 -19.72 -13.91 -33.63
N LYS A 348 -18.92 -14.62 -34.43
CA LYS A 348 -19.08 -16.07 -34.56
C LYS A 348 -18.53 -16.72 -33.30
N PHE A 349 -19.26 -17.68 -32.74
CA PHE A 349 -18.82 -18.43 -31.58
C PHE A 349 -19.22 -19.90 -31.66
N THR A 350 -18.55 -20.72 -30.85
CA THR A 350 -18.91 -22.10 -30.55
C THR A 350 -19.17 -22.20 -29.05
N VAL A 351 -20.20 -22.94 -28.64
CA VAL A 351 -20.43 -23.21 -27.21
C VAL A 351 -19.41 -24.23 -26.72
N LEU A 352 -18.67 -23.89 -25.67
CA LEU A 352 -17.71 -24.79 -24.99
C LEU A 352 -18.35 -25.51 -23.80
N VAL A 353 -19.19 -24.79 -23.04
CA VAL A 353 -19.91 -25.29 -21.86
C VAL A 353 -21.30 -24.69 -21.87
N GLU A 354 -22.32 -25.53 -21.66
CA GLU A 354 -23.73 -25.16 -21.72
C GLU A 354 -24.37 -25.25 -20.33
N ASP A 355 -24.43 -24.10 -19.64
CA ASP A 355 -25.16 -23.88 -18.37
C ASP A 355 -24.99 -25.01 -17.32
N GLU A 356 -23.74 -25.35 -17.00
CA GLU A 356 -23.35 -26.32 -15.98
C GLU A 356 -23.19 -25.68 -14.59
N VAL A 357 -22.78 -26.47 -13.59
CA VAL A 357 -22.40 -25.98 -12.26
C VAL A 357 -20.95 -26.37 -11.96
N GLN A 358 -20.08 -25.38 -11.77
CA GLN A 358 -18.69 -25.57 -11.37
C GLN A 358 -18.48 -25.02 -9.95
N ASP A 359 -18.18 -25.92 -9.00
CA ASP A 359 -17.91 -25.61 -7.60
C ASP A 359 -18.93 -24.63 -6.96
N GLY A 360 -20.23 -24.83 -7.26
CA GLY A 360 -21.33 -24.00 -6.75
C GLY A 360 -21.60 -22.71 -7.53
N PHE A 361 -20.94 -22.49 -8.67
CA PHE A 361 -21.25 -21.40 -9.61
C PHE A 361 -21.99 -21.97 -10.83
N ARG A 362 -23.08 -21.32 -11.26
CA ARG A 362 -23.66 -21.60 -12.58
C ARG A 362 -22.67 -21.13 -13.64
N HIS A 363 -22.37 -21.94 -14.64
CA HIS A 363 -21.26 -21.71 -15.56
C HIS A 363 -21.63 -22.01 -17.01
N ALA A 364 -21.27 -21.11 -17.92
CA ALA A 364 -21.23 -21.38 -19.35
C ALA A 364 -19.93 -20.83 -19.95
N ALA A 365 -19.59 -21.29 -21.15
CA ALA A 365 -18.42 -20.81 -21.87
C ALA A 365 -18.64 -20.79 -23.38
N LEU A 366 -18.11 -19.75 -24.03
CA LEU A 366 -18.09 -19.60 -25.48
C LEU A 366 -16.65 -19.50 -25.99
N HIS A 367 -16.38 -20.11 -27.14
CA HIS A 367 -15.16 -19.94 -27.91
C HIS A 367 -15.42 -19.01 -29.09
N PHE A 368 -14.60 -17.98 -29.22
CA PHE A 368 -14.57 -17.05 -30.34
C PHE A 368 -13.32 -17.32 -31.18
N PRO A 369 -13.44 -17.88 -32.39
CA PRO A 369 -12.29 -18.23 -33.23
C PRO A 369 -11.62 -17.02 -33.89
N ASP A 370 -12.31 -15.88 -33.99
CA ASP A 370 -11.73 -14.60 -34.42
C ASP A 370 -12.49 -13.47 -33.74
N ALA A 371 -11.85 -12.80 -32.78
CA ALA A 371 -12.41 -11.69 -32.04
C ALA A 371 -11.36 -10.58 -31.86
N ARG A 372 -11.84 -9.36 -31.61
CA ARG A 372 -10.99 -8.23 -31.23
C ARG A 372 -10.84 -8.20 -29.71
N MET A 373 -9.61 -8.30 -29.24
CA MET A 373 -9.26 -8.28 -27.82
C MET A 373 -8.29 -7.13 -27.48
N PRO A 374 -8.12 -6.77 -26.19
CA PRO A 374 -7.12 -5.79 -25.79
C PRO A 374 -5.74 -6.13 -26.37
N LYS A 375 -5.13 -5.13 -27.02
CA LYS A 375 -3.82 -5.25 -27.71
C LYS A 375 -3.77 -6.27 -28.85
N MET A 376 -4.90 -6.79 -29.34
CA MET A 376 -4.92 -7.82 -30.39
C MET A 376 -6.16 -7.72 -31.31
N ARG A 377 -5.95 -7.44 -32.61
CA ARG A 377 -7.06 -7.27 -33.57
C ARG A 377 -7.69 -8.59 -34.04
N ARG A 378 -6.91 -9.67 -34.08
CA ARG A 378 -7.33 -11.02 -34.48
C ARG A 378 -6.87 -12.02 -33.43
N ALA A 379 -7.75 -12.27 -32.47
CA ALA A 379 -7.51 -13.18 -31.36
C ALA A 379 -8.46 -14.37 -31.45
N ALA A 380 -8.01 -15.53 -30.98
CA ALA A 380 -8.92 -16.57 -30.52
C ALA A 380 -9.13 -16.37 -29.02
N ALA A 381 -10.37 -16.53 -28.55
CA ALA A 381 -10.72 -16.30 -27.15
C ALA A 381 -11.71 -17.32 -26.59
N ASP A 382 -11.48 -17.74 -25.36
CA ASP A 382 -12.45 -18.47 -24.55
C ASP A 382 -13.00 -17.48 -23.50
N VAL A 383 -14.32 -17.36 -23.42
CA VAL A 383 -15.00 -16.48 -22.45
C VAL A 383 -15.93 -17.31 -21.61
N HIS A 384 -15.70 -17.29 -20.29
CA HIS A 384 -16.47 -18.01 -19.30
C HIS A 384 -17.28 -17.01 -18.48
N ALA A 385 -18.55 -17.34 -18.20
CA ALA A 385 -19.38 -16.63 -17.24
C ALA A 385 -19.68 -17.57 -16.08
N PHE A 386 -19.26 -17.18 -14.87
CA PHE A 386 -19.62 -17.85 -13.63
C PHE A 386 -20.60 -16.97 -12.86
N VAL A 387 -21.70 -17.53 -12.38
CA VAL A 387 -22.76 -16.78 -11.71
C VAL A 387 -23.06 -17.41 -10.35
N ARG A 388 -23.03 -16.59 -9.30
CA ARG A 388 -23.45 -16.98 -7.96
C ARG A 388 -24.20 -15.83 -7.33
N GLU A 389 -25.38 -16.13 -6.80
CA GLU A 389 -26.28 -15.13 -6.21
C GLU A 389 -26.56 -13.99 -7.21
N ASP A 390 -26.24 -12.76 -6.85
CA ASP A 390 -26.40 -11.52 -7.61
C ASP A 390 -25.09 -11.03 -8.25
N GLN A 391 -24.10 -11.92 -8.40
CA GLN A 391 -22.79 -11.57 -8.96
C GLN A 391 -22.44 -12.45 -10.18
N VAL A 392 -21.92 -11.82 -11.22
CA VAL A 392 -21.31 -12.46 -12.39
C VAL A 392 -19.81 -12.27 -12.36
N TYR A 393 -19.07 -13.31 -12.70
CA TYR A 393 -17.62 -13.32 -12.86
C TYR A 393 -17.31 -13.74 -14.30
N TYR A 394 -16.76 -12.81 -15.08
CA TYR A 394 -16.33 -13.09 -16.45
C TYR A 394 -14.83 -13.36 -16.47
N LEU A 395 -14.45 -14.52 -17.02
CA LEU A 395 -13.07 -14.89 -17.29
C LEU A 395 -12.85 -14.93 -18.80
N TYR A 396 -12.02 -14.02 -19.30
CA TYR A 396 -11.59 -13.94 -20.70
C TYR A 396 -10.19 -14.53 -20.81
N LEU A 397 -9.96 -15.41 -21.77
CA LEU A 397 -8.68 -16.04 -22.06
C LEU A 397 -8.42 -15.89 -23.55
N TRP A 398 -7.33 -15.23 -23.97
CA TRP A 398 -7.10 -14.99 -25.40
C TRP A 398 -5.64 -15.03 -25.81
N CYS A 399 -5.42 -15.37 -27.08
CA CYS A 399 -4.12 -15.47 -27.72
C CYS A 399 -4.23 -15.12 -29.22
N PRO A 400 -3.12 -15.07 -29.98
CA PRO A 400 -3.19 -14.94 -31.43
C PRO A 400 -4.04 -16.05 -32.02
N ARG A 401 -4.92 -15.70 -32.96
CA ARG A 401 -5.89 -16.61 -33.57
C ARG A 401 -5.24 -17.93 -34.01
N ASP A 402 -4.10 -17.84 -34.69
CA ASP A 402 -3.42 -19.00 -35.31
C ASP A 402 -2.63 -19.85 -34.30
N GLU A 403 -2.55 -19.43 -33.03
CA GLU A 403 -1.87 -20.16 -31.96
C GLU A 403 -2.83 -20.81 -30.95
N TYR A 404 -4.15 -20.74 -31.15
CA TYR A 404 -5.14 -21.20 -30.16
C TYR A 404 -4.89 -22.62 -29.64
N LEU A 405 -4.63 -23.57 -30.54
CA LEU A 405 -4.41 -24.97 -30.19
C LEU A 405 -3.23 -25.17 -29.23
N ARG A 406 -2.23 -24.27 -29.26
CA ARG A 406 -1.08 -24.28 -28.35
C ARG A 406 -1.47 -23.88 -26.92
N TYR A 407 -2.45 -22.98 -26.77
CA TYR A 407 -2.83 -22.42 -25.46
C TYR A 407 -4.12 -23.04 -24.89
N GLN A 408 -4.89 -23.77 -25.69
CA GLN A 408 -6.18 -24.35 -25.31
C GLN A 408 -6.11 -25.16 -24.00
N SER A 409 -5.08 -25.97 -23.81
CA SER A 409 -4.92 -26.77 -22.58
C SER A 409 -4.70 -25.88 -21.35
N ALA A 410 -3.89 -24.83 -21.46
CA ALA A 410 -3.66 -23.87 -20.40
C ALA A 410 -4.93 -23.06 -20.09
N PHE A 411 -5.67 -22.63 -21.11
CA PHE A 411 -6.95 -21.92 -20.94
C PHE A 411 -7.97 -22.78 -20.20
N ARG A 412 -8.13 -24.04 -20.62
CA ARG A 412 -9.00 -25.00 -19.94
C ARG A 412 -8.59 -25.20 -18.48
N ALA A 413 -7.30 -25.39 -18.21
CA ALA A 413 -6.80 -25.57 -16.84
C ALA A 413 -7.07 -24.35 -15.94
N ILE A 414 -6.86 -23.13 -16.46
CA ILE A 414 -7.17 -21.89 -15.73
C ILE A 414 -8.67 -21.82 -15.44
N ALA A 415 -9.52 -22.00 -16.45
CA ALA A 415 -10.97 -21.91 -16.29
C ALA A 415 -11.54 -22.96 -15.32
N GLN A 416 -11.08 -24.21 -15.39
CA GLN A 416 -11.49 -25.29 -14.48
C GLN A 416 -11.02 -25.06 -13.03
N SER A 417 -10.01 -24.23 -12.82
CA SER A 417 -9.54 -23.88 -11.48
C SER A 417 -10.36 -22.79 -10.77
N PHE A 418 -11.27 -22.13 -11.48
CA PHE A 418 -12.16 -21.13 -10.87
C PHE A 418 -13.15 -21.83 -9.92
N GLY A 419 -13.22 -21.38 -8.67
CA GLY A 419 -14.06 -22.05 -7.68
C GLY A 419 -14.29 -21.24 -6.41
N ARG A 420 -14.98 -21.87 -5.45
CA ARG A 420 -15.30 -21.34 -4.14
C ARG A 420 -14.04 -21.30 -3.29
N TYR A 421 -13.75 -20.13 -2.73
CA TYR A 421 -12.64 -19.98 -1.80
C TYR A 421 -12.88 -20.75 -0.49
N ASP A 422 -11.91 -21.56 -0.10
CA ASP A 422 -11.80 -22.18 1.22
C ASP A 422 -10.43 -21.84 1.84
N PRO A 423 -10.37 -21.09 2.96
CA PRO A 423 -9.10 -20.67 3.56
C PRO A 423 -8.20 -21.83 4.02
N LYS A 424 -8.74 -23.02 4.27
CA LYS A 424 -7.95 -24.21 4.64
C LYS A 424 -7.24 -24.82 3.45
N ARG A 425 -7.92 -24.85 2.30
CA ARG A 425 -7.41 -25.43 1.05
C ARG A 425 -6.58 -24.42 0.25
N ASP A 426 -7.00 -23.16 0.25
CA ASP A 426 -6.52 -22.13 -0.67
C ASP A 426 -5.52 -21.18 -0.02
N GLY A 427 -5.30 -21.31 1.29
CA GLY A 427 -4.51 -20.38 2.09
C GLY A 427 -5.30 -19.12 2.44
N VAL A 428 -4.67 -18.21 3.17
CA VAL A 428 -5.25 -16.89 3.46
C VAL A 428 -4.40 -15.79 2.87
N ILE A 429 -4.96 -14.59 2.83
CA ILE A 429 -4.20 -13.40 2.54
C ILE A 429 -3.07 -13.28 3.56
N PRO A 430 -1.81 -13.11 3.12
CA PRO A 430 -0.67 -13.10 4.02
C PRO A 430 -0.82 -11.97 5.04
N TYR A 431 -0.60 -12.25 6.32
CA TYR A 431 -0.79 -11.29 7.40
C TYR A 431 0.42 -11.25 8.34
N ILE A 432 0.60 -10.10 8.99
CA ILE A 432 1.62 -9.92 10.03
C ILE A 432 1.26 -10.77 11.23
N ARG A 433 2.24 -11.57 11.68
CA ARG A 433 2.14 -12.33 12.91
C ARG A 433 3.36 -12.13 13.80
N LEU A 434 3.15 -12.04 15.10
CA LEU A 434 4.21 -11.94 16.09
C LEU A 434 4.59 -13.32 16.62
N ILE A 435 5.89 -13.59 16.63
CA ILE A 435 6.47 -14.77 17.28
C ILE A 435 7.63 -14.37 18.18
N ARG A 436 7.99 -15.24 19.11
CA ARG A 436 9.25 -15.16 19.86
C ARG A 436 10.34 -15.82 19.02
N TRP A 437 11.46 -15.12 18.82
CA TRP A 437 12.57 -15.65 18.03
C TRP A 437 13.13 -16.93 18.67
N PRO A 438 13.17 -18.05 17.95
CA PRO A 438 13.67 -19.33 18.46
C PRO A 438 15.19 -19.34 18.66
N GLU A 439 15.67 -20.31 19.43
CA GLU A 439 17.10 -20.55 19.65
C GLU A 439 17.76 -21.22 18.43
N GLY A 440 18.98 -20.81 18.09
CA GLY A 440 19.78 -21.43 17.03
C GLY A 440 19.35 -21.12 15.59
N GLU A 441 18.31 -20.31 15.38
CA GLU A 441 17.87 -19.95 14.02
C GLU A 441 18.59 -18.71 13.47
N THR A 442 18.81 -18.74 12.16
CA THR A 442 19.13 -17.59 11.31
C THR A 442 17.91 -17.22 10.46
N TRP A 443 17.88 -16.03 9.86
CA TRP A 443 16.80 -15.68 8.92
C TRP A 443 16.68 -16.67 7.76
N SER A 444 17.80 -17.20 7.26
CA SER A 444 17.82 -18.17 6.16
C SER A 444 17.21 -19.51 6.57
N SER A 445 17.68 -20.11 7.67
CA SER A 445 17.13 -21.37 8.19
C SER A 445 15.66 -21.25 8.57
N PHE A 446 15.26 -20.12 9.16
CA PHE A 446 13.87 -19.86 9.48
C PHE A 446 12.99 -19.68 8.23
N ALA A 447 13.48 -18.99 7.20
CA ALA A 447 12.79 -18.86 5.91
C ALA A 447 12.60 -20.23 5.21
N ASP A 448 13.59 -21.12 5.28
CA ASP A 448 13.49 -22.48 4.76
C ASP A 448 12.41 -23.29 5.49
N LYS A 449 12.34 -23.18 6.82
CA LYS A 449 11.28 -23.84 7.62
C LYS A 449 9.88 -23.35 7.26
N LEU A 450 9.75 -22.08 6.89
CA LEU A 450 8.48 -21.53 6.40
C LEU A 450 8.17 -21.90 4.95
N GLY A 451 9.08 -22.60 4.25
CA GLY A 451 8.93 -22.93 2.83
C GLY A 451 9.11 -21.73 1.90
N ARG A 452 9.88 -20.71 2.33
CA ARG A 452 10.18 -19.48 1.57
C ARG A 452 8.94 -18.81 0.97
N PRO A 453 7.96 -18.40 1.79
CA PRO A 453 6.66 -18.00 1.29
C PRO A 453 6.63 -16.61 0.61
N LEU A 454 7.74 -15.86 0.66
CA LEU A 454 7.94 -14.60 -0.06
C LEU A 454 8.93 -14.77 -1.23
N GLY A 455 9.08 -16.00 -1.73
CA GLY A 455 9.99 -16.34 -2.83
C GLY A 455 11.45 -16.45 -2.39
N PRO A 456 12.41 -16.40 -3.36
CA PRO A 456 13.83 -16.63 -3.10
C PRO A 456 14.41 -15.73 -2.01
N PHE A 457 13.93 -14.48 -1.94
CA PHE A 457 14.38 -13.45 -0.99
C PHE A 457 13.61 -13.44 0.34
N THR A 458 12.92 -14.53 0.69
CA THR A 458 12.15 -14.60 1.95
C THR A 458 12.97 -14.20 3.17
N ALA A 459 14.18 -14.74 3.33
CA ALA A 459 15.04 -14.46 4.49
C ALA A 459 15.33 -12.95 4.62
N ALA A 460 15.77 -12.32 3.52
CA ALA A 460 16.03 -10.89 3.47
C ALA A 460 14.77 -10.05 3.74
N ARG A 461 13.61 -10.43 3.18
CA ARG A 461 12.33 -9.74 3.40
C ARG A 461 11.86 -9.83 4.86
N LEU A 462 12.02 -10.99 5.50
CA LEU A 462 11.69 -11.17 6.93
C LEU A 462 12.64 -10.39 7.85
N ALA A 463 13.94 -10.35 7.53
CA ALA A 463 14.91 -9.54 8.25
C ALA A 463 14.57 -8.05 8.12
N ALA A 464 14.33 -7.56 6.90
CA ALA A 464 13.98 -6.17 6.62
C ALA A 464 12.65 -5.77 7.27
N LEU A 465 11.66 -6.67 7.28
CA LEU A 465 10.40 -6.49 8.02
C LEU A 465 10.67 -6.20 9.51
N ASN A 466 11.75 -6.70 10.07
CA ASN A 466 12.16 -6.49 11.47
C ASN A 466 13.25 -5.43 11.66
N GLY A 467 13.55 -4.64 10.61
CA GLY A 467 14.55 -3.57 10.67
C GLY A 467 15.99 -4.08 10.72
N MET A 468 16.23 -5.30 10.27
CA MET A 468 17.51 -6.00 10.30
C MET A 468 17.99 -6.36 8.89
N ASP A 469 19.30 -6.53 8.75
CA ASP A 469 19.91 -7.18 7.59
C ASP A 469 19.85 -8.71 7.73
N GLU A 470 19.89 -9.42 6.60
CA GLU A 470 19.80 -10.90 6.58
C GLU A 470 20.94 -11.58 7.37
N SER A 471 22.10 -10.92 7.45
CA SER A 471 23.26 -11.38 8.23
C SER A 471 23.11 -11.18 9.74
N GLU A 472 22.17 -10.34 10.19
CA GLU A 472 21.90 -10.14 11.61
C GLU A 472 20.97 -11.24 12.14
N THR A 473 20.91 -11.42 13.46
CA THR A 473 20.00 -12.38 14.07
C THR A 473 19.37 -11.77 15.32
N PRO A 474 18.04 -11.83 15.49
CA PRO A 474 17.39 -11.39 16.71
C PRO A 474 17.90 -12.18 17.92
N ALA A 475 17.99 -11.53 19.08
CA ALA A 475 18.24 -12.25 20.32
C ALA A 475 17.10 -13.25 20.59
N VAL A 476 17.45 -14.42 21.12
CA VAL A 476 16.49 -15.48 21.47
C VAL A 476 15.38 -14.91 22.36
N GLY A 477 14.13 -15.27 22.05
CA GLY A 477 12.95 -14.77 22.74
C GLY A 477 12.58 -13.33 22.37
N THR A 478 13.22 -12.66 21.42
CA THR A 478 12.75 -11.34 20.97
C THR A 478 11.46 -11.48 20.18
N TRP A 479 10.46 -10.63 20.42
CA TRP A 479 9.27 -10.59 19.56
C TRP A 479 9.64 -10.07 18.17
N VAL A 480 9.36 -10.84 17.12
CA VAL A 480 9.57 -10.45 15.72
C VAL A 480 8.27 -10.59 14.93
N LYS A 481 8.15 -9.80 13.87
CA LYS A 481 7.10 -9.93 12.86
C LYS A 481 7.49 -10.99 11.85
N ILE A 482 6.56 -11.86 11.49
CA ILE A 482 6.66 -12.79 10.37
C ILE A 482 5.44 -12.60 9.47
N VAL A 483 5.47 -13.22 8.30
CA VAL A 483 4.32 -13.27 7.40
C VAL A 483 3.72 -14.68 7.46
N ALA A 484 2.47 -14.78 7.90
CA ALA A 484 1.73 -16.04 8.03
C ALA A 484 0.77 -16.22 6.85
N PHE A 485 0.56 -17.47 6.43
CA PHE A 485 -0.14 -17.81 5.17
C PHE A 485 -1.30 -18.79 5.35
N LYS A 486 -1.47 -19.40 6.53
CA LYS A 486 -2.60 -20.27 6.85
C LYS A 486 -3.39 -19.77 8.08
N PRO A 487 -4.68 -20.15 8.16
CA PRO A 487 -5.47 -19.93 9.36
C PRO A 487 -4.81 -20.62 10.56
N GLY A 488 -4.50 -19.84 11.60
CA GLY A 488 -3.96 -20.43 12.83
C GLY A 488 -2.55 -20.99 12.71
N ASP A 489 -1.71 -20.49 11.79
CA ASP A 489 -0.24 -20.68 11.79
C ASP A 489 0.38 -20.13 13.10
N ALA A 490 0.09 -20.80 14.21
CA ALA A 490 0.90 -20.79 15.40
C ALA A 490 1.97 -21.83 15.12
N LEU A 491 3.23 -21.39 14.97
CA LEU A 491 4.33 -22.32 15.18
C LEU A 491 4.10 -22.96 16.56
N PRO A 492 4.19 -24.29 16.71
CA PRO A 492 4.14 -24.90 18.02
C PRO A 492 5.19 -24.20 18.87
N ILE A 493 4.76 -23.59 19.98
CA ILE A 493 5.68 -23.10 20.99
C ILE A 493 6.42 -24.37 21.45
N THR A 494 7.64 -24.57 20.97
CA THR A 494 8.52 -25.59 21.53
C THR A 494 8.87 -25.11 22.93
N THR A 495 8.01 -25.41 23.90
CA THR A 495 8.41 -25.43 25.29
C THR A 495 9.52 -26.45 25.35
N ASN A 496 10.74 -25.98 25.59
CA ASN A 496 11.88 -26.84 25.79
C ASN A 496 11.52 -27.79 26.94
N LYS A 497 11.23 -29.06 26.61
CA LYS A 497 10.99 -30.12 27.60
C LYS A 497 12.36 -30.50 28.14
N GLY A 498 12.74 -29.85 29.22
CA GLY A 498 13.84 -30.26 30.09
C GLY A 498 13.53 -29.83 31.51
N GLY A 499 13.12 -30.78 32.35
CA GLY A 499 12.90 -30.56 33.78
C GLY A 499 11.50 -30.94 34.24
N SER A 500 11.39 -32.14 34.78
CA SER A 500 10.34 -32.61 35.69
C SER A 500 9.97 -31.56 36.76
N ASP A 501 8.71 -31.14 36.84
CA ASP A 501 7.82 -31.59 37.93
C ASP A 501 6.39 -31.05 37.72
N GLY A 502 5.41 -31.88 38.06
CA GLY A 502 4.00 -31.51 37.95
C GLY A 502 3.55 -30.63 39.10
N ARG A 503 2.99 -29.45 38.79
CA ARG A 503 1.90 -28.78 39.55
C ARG A 503 1.46 -27.51 38.83
N ILE A 504 0.22 -27.52 38.34
CA ILE A 504 -0.48 -26.33 37.88
C ILE A 504 -0.81 -25.49 39.13
N GLN A 505 -0.05 -24.43 39.39
CA GLN A 505 -0.49 -23.38 40.30
C GLN A 505 -1.48 -22.47 39.57
N ARG A 506 -2.73 -22.46 40.05
CA ARG A 506 -3.74 -21.47 39.69
C ARG A 506 -3.34 -20.11 40.26
N ILE A 507 -3.31 -19.08 39.43
CA ILE A 507 -3.26 -17.68 39.87
C ILE A 507 -4.71 -17.23 40.15
N PRO A 508 -5.05 -16.78 41.38
CA PRO A 508 -6.41 -16.32 41.72
C PRO A 508 -6.59 -14.83 41.40
N GLY A 509 -7.77 -14.44 40.91
CA GLY A 509 -8.19 -13.04 40.89
C GLY A 509 -8.94 -12.57 39.66
N ALA A 510 -10.10 -13.16 39.36
CA ALA A 510 -11.14 -12.49 38.58
C ALA A 510 -12.47 -12.78 39.27
N ALA A 511 -12.93 -11.84 40.09
CA ALA A 511 -14.22 -11.90 40.75
C ALA A 511 -15.32 -11.86 39.69
N ARG A 512 -16.19 -12.88 39.71
CA ARG A 512 -17.48 -12.90 39.03
C ARG A 512 -18.43 -11.97 39.77
N ALA A 513 -19.09 -11.08 39.05
CA ALA A 513 -20.33 -10.46 39.50
C ALA A 513 -21.48 -11.32 38.97
N ASP A 514 -22.10 -12.08 39.87
CA ASP A 514 -23.36 -12.80 39.62
C ASP A 514 -24.56 -11.87 39.80
N GLY A 515 -25.66 -12.30 39.19
CA GLY A 515 -26.87 -11.53 38.96
C GLY A 515 -27.61 -11.04 40.20
N GLY A 516 -28.27 -9.90 40.02
CA GLY A 516 -29.33 -9.40 40.90
C GLY A 516 -30.57 -9.11 40.05
N SER A 517 -31.61 -9.91 40.25
CA SER A 517 -32.95 -9.74 39.69
C SER A 517 -33.71 -8.61 40.37
N VAL A 518 -34.27 -7.66 39.60
CA VAL A 518 -35.42 -6.81 39.94
C VAL A 518 -36.02 -6.43 38.57
N GLY A 519 -37.26 -6.72 38.18
CA GLY A 519 -38.53 -6.52 38.88
C GLY A 519 -39.33 -5.56 37.98
N ALA A 520 -40.36 -6.08 37.31
CA ALA A 520 -41.25 -5.32 36.43
C ALA A 520 -42.06 -4.28 37.23
N GLY A 521 -42.26 -3.10 36.64
CA GLY A 521 -43.17 -2.08 37.14
C GLY A 521 -43.44 -1.04 36.05
N ALA A 522 -44.64 -1.08 35.48
CA ALA A 522 -45.20 -0.05 34.61
C ALA A 522 -45.73 1.12 35.47
N ALA A 523 -45.58 2.36 35.00
CA ALA A 523 -46.56 3.45 35.18
C ALA A 523 -46.13 4.72 34.40
N GLU A 524 -47.07 5.20 33.59
CA GLU A 524 -47.41 6.59 33.19
C GLU A 524 -46.49 7.76 33.60
N LEU A 525 -45.95 8.50 32.62
CA LEU A 525 -46.46 9.80 32.12
C LEU A 525 -45.56 10.33 30.99
#